data_AF-A0AAJ8KAP4-F1
#
_entry.id   AF-A0AAJ8KAP4-F1
#
_cell.length_a   1.000
_cell.length_b   1.000
_cell.length_c   1.000
_cell.angle_alpha   90.00
_cell.angle_beta   90.00
_cell.angle_gamma   90.00
#
_symmetry.space_group_name_H-M   'P 1'
#
loop_
_entity.id
_entity.type
_entity.pdbx_description
1 polymer ?
#
loop_
_entity_poly.entity_id
_entity_poly.type
_entity_poly.pdbx_seq_one_letter_code
_entity_poly.pdbx_strand_id
1 'polypeptide(L)'
;MSDQESTEPRKSTSTLLDGNHTFPPFYACYLLRSKATAHSNRTYVGSTPNPPRRIRQHNGELKQGAWKTSKHRPWEMQMIVYGFPSKLTALQFEWAWQKPELSRHLREYDTQTGEDIGPIFSKDAKRNWVERKLA
;
A
#
# COMPACT_ATOMS: atom_id res chain seq x y z
N MET A 1 50.71 9.51 -4.33
CA MET A 1 49.99 8.76 -3.29
C MET A 1 48.53 8.81 -3.67
N SER A 2 48.01 7.71 -4.19
CA SER A 2 46.64 7.62 -4.70
C SER A 2 45.79 7.01 -3.59
N ASP A 3 44.94 7.82 -2.96
CA ASP A 3 44.01 7.35 -1.95
C ASP A 3 42.97 6.44 -2.62
N GLN A 4 42.98 5.15 -2.28
CA GLN A 4 41.95 4.20 -2.67
C GLN A 4 40.76 4.34 -1.71
N GLU A 5 39.68 4.97 -2.18
CA GLU A 5 38.40 5.01 -1.48
C GLU A 5 37.75 3.61 -1.53
N SER A 6 37.90 2.85 -0.44
CA SER A 6 37.23 1.56 -0.26
C SER A 6 35.72 1.78 -0.08
N THR A 7 34.97 1.63 -1.16
CA THR A 7 33.49 1.66 -1.12
C THR A 7 32.97 0.34 -0.53
N GLU A 8 32.78 0.30 0.78
CA GLU A 8 32.07 -0.80 1.44
C GLU A 8 30.69 -1.01 0.79
N PRO A 9 30.31 -2.24 0.41
CA PRO A 9 29.04 -2.50 -0.23
C PRO A 9 27.90 -2.16 0.74
N ARG A 10 27.01 -1.24 0.33
CA ARG A 10 25.81 -0.90 1.11
C ARG A 10 25.02 -2.19 1.37
N LYS A 11 24.79 -2.53 2.65
CA LYS A 11 23.89 -3.61 3.04
C LYS A 11 22.50 -3.35 2.44
N SER A 12 22.18 -4.03 1.36
CA SER A 12 20.88 -3.97 0.75
C SER A 12 19.92 -4.80 1.59
N THR A 13 18.78 -4.22 1.99
CA THR A 13 17.68 -4.97 2.60
C THR A 13 16.87 -5.75 1.56
N SER A 14 17.25 -5.66 0.28
CA SER A 14 16.60 -6.37 -0.81
C SER A 14 17.04 -7.83 -0.81
N THR A 15 16.11 -8.72 -0.51
CA THR A 15 16.31 -10.18 -0.63
C THR A 15 16.55 -10.64 -2.07
N LEU A 16 16.34 -9.76 -3.06
CA LEU A 16 16.48 -10.07 -4.48
C LEU A 16 17.94 -10.14 -4.94
N LEU A 17 18.87 -9.47 -4.26
CA LEU A 17 20.25 -9.30 -4.77
C LEU A 17 21.17 -10.47 -4.43
N ASP A 18 20.90 -11.21 -3.34
CA ASP A 18 21.82 -12.21 -2.81
C ASP A 18 21.50 -13.64 -3.28
N GLY A 19 20.65 -13.80 -4.31
CA GLY A 19 20.25 -15.11 -4.86
C GLY A 19 19.39 -15.98 -3.92
N ASN A 20 19.22 -15.60 -2.66
CA ASN A 20 18.40 -16.29 -1.65
C ASN A 20 16.91 -15.87 -1.69
N HIS A 21 16.46 -15.32 -2.82
CA HIS A 21 15.09 -14.85 -2.97
C HIS A 21 14.13 -16.01 -3.22
N THR A 22 13.19 -16.22 -2.30
CA THR A 22 12.09 -17.16 -2.52
C THR A 22 10.82 -16.41 -2.87
N PHE A 23 10.22 -16.75 -4.02
CA PHE A 23 8.91 -16.24 -4.40
C PHE A 23 7.85 -16.74 -3.41
N PRO A 24 7.07 -15.84 -2.78
CA PRO A 24 6.03 -16.28 -1.87
C PRO A 24 4.94 -17.02 -2.66
N PRO A 25 4.38 -18.13 -2.13
CA PRO A 25 3.27 -18.83 -2.79
C PRO A 25 2.05 -17.91 -3.03
N PHE A 26 1.84 -16.97 -2.11
CA PHE A 26 0.83 -15.93 -2.25
C PHE A 26 1.24 -14.67 -1.49
N TYR A 27 1.09 -13.53 -2.13
CA TYR A 27 1.11 -12.23 -1.48
C TYR A 27 0.23 -11.26 -2.27
N ALA A 28 -0.53 -10.42 -1.55
CA ALA A 28 -1.48 -9.51 -2.17
C ALA A 28 -1.58 -8.17 -1.46
N CYS A 29 -2.00 -7.17 -2.21
CA CYS A 29 -2.55 -5.92 -1.72
C CYS A 29 -4.06 -5.94 -1.89
N TYR A 30 -4.80 -5.30 -1.00
CA TYR A 30 -6.26 -5.33 -0.99
C TYR A 30 -6.85 -3.97 -0.69
N LEU A 31 -8.07 -3.76 -1.17
CA LEU A 31 -8.94 -2.63 -0.83
C LEU A 31 -10.13 -3.15 -0.02
N LEU A 32 -10.28 -2.61 1.18
CA LEU A 32 -11.48 -2.78 2.00
C LEU A 32 -12.42 -1.61 1.81
N ARG A 33 -13.71 -1.90 1.89
CA ARG A 33 -14.77 -0.91 2.09
C ARG A 33 -15.58 -1.28 3.32
N SER A 34 -15.91 -0.29 4.14
CA SER A 34 -16.80 -0.49 5.27
C SER A 34 -18.25 -0.66 4.78
N LYS A 35 -18.98 -1.62 5.34
CA LYS A 35 -20.43 -1.79 5.16
C LYS A 35 -21.23 -1.36 6.40
N ALA A 36 -20.65 -0.51 7.26
CA ALA A 36 -21.34 -0.03 8.45
C ALA A 36 -22.61 0.77 8.12
N THR A 37 -22.65 1.43 6.96
CA THR A 37 -23.83 2.10 6.39
C THR A 37 -23.93 1.78 4.90
N ALA A 38 -25.14 1.88 4.33
CA ALA A 38 -25.37 1.60 2.90
C ALA A 38 -24.49 2.47 1.96
N HIS A 39 -24.24 3.72 2.35
CA HIS A 39 -23.49 4.71 1.58
C HIS A 39 -22.09 4.99 2.16
N SER A 40 -21.50 4.01 2.84
CA SER A 40 -20.17 4.18 3.42
C SER A 40 -19.09 4.31 2.34
N ASN A 41 -18.38 5.44 2.36
CA ASN A 41 -17.22 5.73 1.50
C ASN A 41 -15.89 5.47 2.21
N ARG A 42 -15.91 4.80 3.37
CA ARG A 42 -14.69 4.51 4.13
C ARG A 42 -13.97 3.32 3.52
N THR A 43 -12.73 3.56 3.12
CA THR A 43 -11.86 2.54 2.56
C THR A 43 -10.61 2.34 3.39
N TYR A 44 -9.97 1.19 3.19
CA TYR A 44 -8.67 0.88 3.78
C TYR A 44 -7.87 0.04 2.79
N VAL A 45 -6.63 0.45 2.52
CA VAL A 45 -5.69 -0.31 1.68
C VAL A 45 -4.66 -0.96 2.59
N GLY A 46 -4.35 -2.24 2.35
CA GLY A 46 -3.30 -2.94 3.06
C GLY A 46 -2.74 -4.11 2.24
N SER A 47 -1.76 -4.82 2.80
CA SER A 47 -1.21 -6.03 2.19
C SER A 47 -1.18 -7.23 3.12
N THR A 48 -1.27 -8.44 2.57
CA THR A 48 -1.33 -9.70 3.32
C THR A 48 -0.90 -10.92 2.49
N PRO A 49 -0.25 -11.92 3.10
CA PRO A 49 -0.07 -13.25 2.52
C PRO A 49 -1.29 -14.16 2.72
N ASN A 50 -2.29 -13.76 3.52
CA ASN A 50 -3.48 -14.56 3.79
C ASN A 50 -4.73 -13.65 3.90
N PRO A 51 -5.47 -13.44 2.79
CA PRO A 51 -6.64 -12.56 2.77
C PRO A 51 -7.79 -13.03 3.68
N PRO A 52 -8.20 -14.32 3.69
CA PRO A 52 -9.26 -14.80 4.59
C PRO A 52 -8.95 -14.57 6.08
N ARG A 53 -7.71 -14.82 6.51
CA ARG A 53 -7.30 -14.51 7.89
C ARG A 53 -7.36 -13.00 8.14
N ARG A 54 -6.86 -12.19 7.20
CA ARG A 54 -6.74 -10.74 7.38
C ARG A 54 -8.10 -10.02 7.47
N ILE A 55 -9.09 -10.42 6.68
CA ILE A 55 -10.43 -9.81 6.76
C ILE A 55 -11.08 -10.06 8.12
N ARG A 56 -10.91 -11.26 8.70
CA ARG A 56 -11.37 -11.62 10.05
C ARG A 56 -10.68 -10.80 11.13
N GLN A 57 -9.38 -10.50 10.97
CA GLN A 57 -8.66 -9.58 11.87
C GLN A 57 -9.23 -8.15 11.81
N HIS A 58 -9.52 -7.63 10.61
CA HIS A 58 -10.15 -6.31 10.45
C HIS A 58 -11.56 -6.27 11.07
N ASN A 59 -12.33 -7.34 10.91
CA ASN A 59 -13.67 -7.49 11.50
C ASN A 59 -13.67 -7.80 13.00
N GLY A 60 -12.50 -7.94 13.63
CA GLY A 60 -12.39 -8.15 15.07
C GLY A 60 -12.68 -9.57 15.54
N GLU A 61 -12.90 -10.51 14.62
CA GLU A 61 -13.00 -11.95 14.95
C GLU A 61 -11.66 -12.51 15.42
N LEU A 62 -10.55 -11.95 14.93
CA LEU A 62 -9.19 -12.32 15.28
C LEU A 62 -8.40 -11.11 15.80
N LYS A 63 -7.40 -11.36 16.64
CA LYS A 63 -6.47 -10.33 17.15
C LYS A 63 -5.57 -9.77 16.04
N GLN A 64 -4.93 -8.63 16.30
CA GLN A 64 -4.00 -7.92 15.40
C GLN A 64 -4.62 -7.33 14.13
N GLY A 65 -5.87 -6.85 14.22
CA GLY A 65 -6.45 -5.98 13.19
C GLY A 65 -5.84 -4.57 13.22
N ALA A 66 -5.82 -3.88 12.08
CA ALA A 66 -5.32 -2.51 12.02
C ALA A 66 -6.20 -1.56 12.86
N TRP A 67 -5.57 -0.65 13.61
CA TRP A 67 -6.29 0.30 14.46
C TRP A 67 -7.33 1.14 13.69
N LYS A 68 -6.99 1.59 12.47
CA LYS A 68 -7.92 2.34 11.59
C LYS A 68 -9.20 1.57 11.23
N THR A 69 -9.15 0.25 11.27
CA THR A 69 -10.28 -0.65 10.96
C THR A 69 -10.99 -1.18 12.22
N SER A 70 -10.59 -0.73 13.41
CA SER A 70 -11.23 -1.15 14.66
C SER A 70 -12.70 -0.71 14.76
N LYS A 71 -13.06 0.38 14.07
CA LYS A 71 -14.41 0.92 13.94
C LYS A 71 -14.94 0.71 12.52
N HIS A 72 -16.23 1.01 12.32
CA HIS A 72 -16.90 0.94 11.01
C HIS A 72 -16.89 -0.46 10.38
N ARG A 73 -16.96 -1.49 11.23
CA ARG A 73 -17.20 -2.88 10.83
C ARG A 73 -18.69 -3.06 10.43
N PRO A 74 -19.02 -4.09 9.62
CA PRO A 74 -18.09 -5.02 8.99
C PRO A 74 -17.37 -4.38 7.80
N TRP A 75 -16.12 -4.78 7.61
CA TRP A 75 -15.34 -4.51 6.41
C TRP A 75 -15.54 -5.65 5.42
N GLU A 76 -15.56 -5.30 4.15
CA GLU A 76 -15.63 -6.22 3.02
C GLU A 76 -14.44 -5.98 2.10
N MET A 77 -13.84 -7.07 1.63
CA MET A 77 -12.73 -7.03 0.70
C MET A 77 -13.27 -6.86 -0.71
N GLN A 78 -13.18 -5.64 -1.24
CA GLN A 78 -13.75 -5.25 -2.52
C GLN A 78 -12.84 -5.61 -3.70
N MET A 79 -11.53 -5.52 -3.51
CA MET A 79 -10.54 -5.79 -4.55
C MET A 79 -9.28 -6.38 -3.94
N ILE A 80 -8.63 -7.28 -4.68
CA ILE A 80 -7.33 -7.85 -4.38
C ILE A 80 -6.46 -7.75 -5.65
N VAL A 81 -5.24 -7.28 -5.49
CA VAL A 81 -4.15 -7.39 -6.48
C VAL A 81 -3.15 -8.39 -5.90
N TYR A 82 -2.83 -9.46 -6.61
CA TYR A 82 -2.01 -10.56 -6.10
C TYR A 82 -0.95 -10.98 -7.11
N GLY A 83 -0.06 -11.90 -6.70
CA GLY A 83 1.05 -12.38 -7.52
C GLY A 83 2.32 -11.56 -7.35
N PHE A 84 2.45 -10.82 -6.25
CA PHE A 84 3.66 -10.05 -5.99
C PHE A 84 4.87 -10.99 -5.81
N PRO A 85 5.99 -10.70 -6.48
CA PRO A 85 7.18 -11.55 -6.42
C PRO A 85 7.86 -11.53 -5.05
N SER A 86 7.49 -10.56 -4.20
CA SER A 86 8.02 -10.41 -2.85
C SER A 86 7.11 -9.56 -1.96
N LYS A 87 7.30 -9.68 -0.64
CA LYS A 87 6.72 -8.74 0.32
C LYS A 87 7.13 -7.30 0.05
N LEU A 88 8.38 -7.06 -0.33
CA LEU A 88 8.89 -5.71 -0.58
C LEU A 88 8.15 -5.03 -1.74
N THR A 89 7.99 -5.74 -2.86
CA THR A 89 7.24 -5.23 -4.02
C THR A 89 5.77 -4.99 -3.71
N ALA A 90 5.16 -5.83 -2.87
CA ALA A 90 3.79 -5.59 -2.41
C ALA A 90 3.69 -4.34 -1.54
N LEU A 91 4.65 -4.12 -0.62
CA LEU A 91 4.66 -2.92 0.22
C LEU A 91 4.91 -1.63 -0.58
N GLN A 92 5.75 -1.68 -1.62
CA GLN A 92 5.94 -0.57 -2.54
C GLN A 92 4.64 -0.22 -3.28
N PHE A 93 3.92 -1.23 -3.76
CA PHE A 93 2.60 -1.05 -4.39
C PHE A 93 1.56 -0.52 -3.41
N GLU A 94 1.47 -1.10 -2.20
CA GLU A 94 0.56 -0.66 -1.14
C GLU A 94 0.76 0.84 -0.83
N TRP A 95 2.02 1.26 -0.69
CA TRP A 95 2.35 2.65 -0.41
C TRP A 95 1.94 3.57 -1.56
N ALA A 96 2.26 3.21 -2.80
CA ALA A 96 1.87 3.98 -3.98
C ALA A 96 0.33 4.08 -4.10
N TRP A 97 -0.40 3.05 -3.72
CA TRP A 97 -1.87 3.05 -3.71
C TRP A 97 -2.45 3.90 -2.57
N GLN A 98 -1.81 3.94 -1.41
CA GLN A 98 -2.21 4.80 -0.29
C GLN A 98 -1.87 6.28 -0.51
N LYS A 99 -0.81 6.56 -1.28
CA LYS A 99 -0.24 7.89 -1.53
C LYS A 99 -0.04 8.15 -3.03
N PRO A 100 -1.12 8.11 -3.83
CA PRO A 100 -0.99 8.27 -5.28
C PRO A 100 -0.39 9.63 -5.66
N GLU A 101 -0.67 10.68 -4.88
CA GLU A 101 -0.16 12.03 -5.08
C GLU A 101 1.36 12.18 -4.84
N LEU A 102 1.98 11.23 -4.13
CA LEU A 102 3.42 11.22 -3.83
C LEU A 102 4.17 10.16 -4.64
N SER A 103 3.46 9.26 -5.31
CA SER A 103 4.06 8.15 -6.02
C SER A 103 4.64 8.60 -7.35
N ARG A 104 5.95 8.39 -7.54
CA ARG A 104 6.62 8.61 -8.83
C ARG A 104 6.03 7.77 -9.97
N HIS A 105 5.40 6.64 -9.65
CA HIS A 105 4.76 5.76 -10.64
C HIS A 105 3.42 6.30 -11.14
N LEU A 106 2.89 7.35 -10.49
CA LEU A 106 1.63 8.01 -10.84
C LEU A 106 1.87 9.49 -11.16
N ARG A 107 3.05 9.81 -11.69
CA ARG A 107 3.37 11.11 -12.27
C ARG A 107 3.20 11.04 -13.78
N GLU A 108 2.66 12.11 -14.34
CA GLU A 108 2.48 12.29 -15.76
C GLU A 108 3.70 13.02 -16.32
N TYR A 109 4.16 12.56 -17.48
CA TYR A 109 5.30 13.12 -18.19
C TYR A 109 4.86 13.44 -19.61
N ASP A 110 5.31 14.57 -20.13
CA ASP A 110 5.08 14.92 -21.51
C ASP A 110 5.81 13.93 -22.42
N THR A 111 5.08 13.30 -23.34
CA THR A 111 5.62 12.26 -24.23
C THR A 111 6.63 12.78 -25.26
N GLN A 112 6.62 14.08 -25.56
CA GLN A 112 7.46 14.73 -26.55
C GLN A 112 8.68 15.41 -25.90
N THR A 113 8.48 16.11 -24.78
CA THR A 113 9.54 16.86 -24.10
C THR A 113 10.20 16.12 -22.94
N GLY A 114 9.54 15.09 -22.40
CA GLY A 114 9.99 14.36 -21.22
C GLY A 114 9.86 15.14 -19.90
N GLU A 115 9.23 16.32 -19.93
CA GLU A 115 9.04 17.16 -18.75
C GLU A 115 7.99 16.57 -17.80
N ASP A 116 8.22 16.77 -16.50
CA ASP A 116 7.33 16.32 -15.43
C ASP A 116 6.13 17.28 -15.32
N ILE A 117 4.95 16.81 -15.74
CA ILE A 117 3.70 17.58 -15.70
C ILE A 117 3.15 17.63 -14.27
N GLY A 118 3.50 16.64 -13.44
CA GLY A 118 3.08 16.52 -12.05
C GLY A 118 2.33 15.21 -11.76
N PRO A 119 1.75 15.05 -10.56
CA PRO A 119 1.02 13.84 -10.21
C PRO A 119 -0.33 13.76 -10.93
N ILE A 120 -0.67 12.57 -11.43
CA ILE A 120 -1.97 12.26 -12.06
C ILE A 120 -3.13 12.54 -11.09
N PHE A 121 -2.89 12.27 -9.80
CA PHE A 121 -3.87 12.49 -8.74
C PHE A 121 -3.43 13.66 -7.87
N SER A 122 -4.26 14.70 -7.82
CA SER A 122 -4.06 15.79 -6.86
C SER A 122 -4.28 15.29 -5.43
N LYS A 123 -3.61 15.93 -4.47
CA LYS A 123 -3.82 15.65 -3.05
C LYS A 123 -5.25 16.02 -2.68
N ASP A 124 -6.11 15.02 -2.59
CA ASP A 124 -7.48 15.22 -2.14
C ASP A 124 -7.47 15.52 -0.63
N ALA A 125 -7.42 16.82 -0.32
CA ALA A 125 -7.50 17.32 1.03
C ALA A 125 -8.79 16.86 1.72
N LYS A 126 -9.91 16.66 1.00
CA LYS A 126 -11.20 16.30 1.58
C LYS A 126 -11.28 14.81 1.95
N ARG A 127 -10.57 13.93 1.25
CA ARG A 127 -10.58 12.46 1.49
C ARG A 127 -10.10 12.02 2.87
N ASN A 128 -9.22 12.80 3.49
CA ASN A 128 -8.66 12.53 4.81
C ASN A 128 -9.28 13.39 5.93
N TRP A 129 -10.22 14.28 5.60
CA TRP A 129 -10.92 15.05 6.63
C TRP A 129 -11.96 14.16 7.30
N VAL A 130 -11.59 13.73 8.51
CA VAL A 130 -12.53 13.31 9.54
C VAL A 130 -13.21 14.58 10.06
N GLU A 131 -14.06 15.25 9.27
CA GLU A 131 -15.02 16.20 9.87
C GLU A 131 -16.00 15.33 10.68
N ARG A 132 -15.94 15.37 12.02
CA ARG A 132 -16.59 16.38 12.84
C ARG A 132 -17.93 16.80 12.23
N LYS A 133 -18.98 16.05 12.55
CA LYS A 133 -20.18 16.65 13.11
C LYS A 133 -20.86 15.63 14.01
N LEU A 134 -21.00 16.04 15.26
CA LEU A 134 -22.00 15.55 16.20
C LEU A 134 -23.33 15.46 15.46
N ALA A 135 -23.97 14.31 15.58
CA ALA A 135 -25.41 14.15 15.59
C ALA A 135 -25.69 13.09 16.66
#